data_AF-A0A7L5A7Z6-F1
#
_entry.id   AF-A0A7L5A7Z6-F1
#
_cell.length_a   1.000
_cell.length_b   1.000
_cell.length_c   1.000
_cell.angle_alpha   90.00
_cell.angle_beta   90.00
_cell.angle_gamma   90.00
#
_symmetry.space_group_name_H-M   'P 1'
#
loop_
_entity.id
_entity.type
_entity.pdbx_description
1 polymer ?
#
loop_
_entity_poly.entity_id
_entity_poly.type
_entity_poly.pdbx_seq_one_letter_code
_entity_poly.pdbx_strand_id
1 'polypeptide(L)'
;MIDQDGHVLSGRPEHMRGAHTAVANDLIGICLLGNHESKTGGQSPTPAQIARLTILINQLKLKYHWSGKRVFAHSQLEPRTQCPGDLVPMADILRDTHSQ
;
A
#
# COMPACT_ATOMS: atom_id res chain seq x y z
N MET A 1 -5.81 -3.12 -5.92
CA MET A 1 -4.50 -3.24 -6.59
C MET A 1 -4.30 -2.02 -7.47
N ILE A 2 -3.05 -1.59 -7.70
CA ILE A 2 -2.70 -0.46 -8.55
C ILE A 2 -1.75 -0.97 -9.63
N ASP A 3 -2.17 -0.92 -10.91
CA ASP A 3 -1.32 -1.33 -12.03
C ASP A 3 -0.19 -0.31 -12.32
N GLN A 4 0.67 -0.59 -13.31
CA GLN A 4 1.81 0.29 -13.64
C GLN A 4 1.38 1.67 -14.17
N ASP A 5 0.18 1.78 -14.72
CA ASP A 5 -0.38 3.03 -15.24
C ASP A 5 -1.13 3.84 -14.15
N GLY A 6 -1.23 3.30 -12.93
CA GLY A 6 -1.92 3.94 -11.81
C GLY A 6 -3.42 3.70 -11.78
N HIS A 7 -3.96 2.74 -12.54
CA HIS A 7 -5.36 2.35 -12.43
C HIS A 7 -5.60 1.52 -11.17
N VAL A 8 -6.70 1.81 -10.48
CA VAL A 8 -7.14 1.00 -9.33
C VAL A 8 -8.01 -0.15 -9.83
N LEU A 9 -7.51 -1.36 -9.62
CA LEU A 9 -8.22 -2.61 -9.86
C LEU A 9 -8.80 -3.09 -8.53
N SER A 10 -10.13 -3.06 -8.42
CA SER A 10 -10.86 -3.46 -7.22
C SER A 10 -10.66 -4.96 -6.94
N GLY A 11 -10.30 -5.27 -5.69
CA GLY A 11 -10.21 -6.64 -5.19
C GLY A 11 -11.45 -7.02 -4.38
N ARG A 12 -11.23 -7.50 -3.15
CA ARG A 12 -12.33 -7.74 -2.20
C ARG A 12 -13.01 -6.42 -1.80
N PRO A 13 -14.33 -6.43 -1.53
CA PRO A 13 -15.03 -5.28 -0.97
C PRO A 13 -14.39 -4.80 0.33
N GLU A 14 -14.35 -3.48 0.56
CA GLU A 14 -13.67 -2.86 1.71
C GLU A 14 -14.23 -3.31 3.09
N HIS A 15 -15.50 -3.75 3.14
CA HIS A 15 -16.15 -4.24 4.36
C HIS A 15 -15.92 -5.75 4.62
N MET A 16 -15.24 -6.44 3.71
CA MET A 16 -15.00 -7.88 3.80
C MET A 16 -13.56 -8.13 4.21
N ARG A 17 -13.37 -9.10 5.12
CA ARG A 17 -12.04 -9.55 5.53
C ARG A 17 -11.21 -10.01 4.32
N GLY A 18 -9.97 -9.53 4.27
CA GLY A 18 -8.96 -9.86 3.28
C GLY A 18 -8.25 -11.20 3.51
N ALA A 19 -7.25 -11.46 2.65
CA ALA A 19 -6.32 -12.58 2.75
C ALA A 19 -4.87 -12.16 2.42
N HIS A 20 -4.53 -10.88 2.61
CA HIS A 20 -3.26 -10.28 2.19
C HIS A 20 -2.19 -10.29 3.28
N THR A 21 -2.56 -10.33 4.57
CA THR A 21 -1.62 -10.33 5.70
C THR A 21 -2.22 -11.15 6.82
N ALA A 22 -1.66 -12.34 7.10
CA ALA A 22 -2.27 -13.33 7.99
C ALA A 22 -2.71 -12.74 9.35
N VAL A 23 -1.87 -11.87 9.92
CA VAL A 23 -2.07 -11.22 11.22
C VAL A 23 -2.91 -9.94 11.18
N ALA A 24 -3.29 -9.45 9.99
CA ALA A 24 -3.95 -8.15 9.81
C ALA A 24 -4.92 -8.13 8.61
N ASN A 25 -5.60 -9.26 8.37
CA ASN A 25 -6.55 -9.43 7.26
C ASN A 25 -7.84 -8.61 7.43
N ASP A 26 -8.02 -7.96 8.57
CA ASP A 26 -9.07 -6.99 8.87
C ASP A 26 -8.73 -5.56 8.39
N LEU A 27 -7.49 -5.31 7.99
CA LEU A 27 -7.09 -4.06 7.35
C LEU A 27 -7.41 -4.05 5.85
N ILE A 28 -7.41 -2.87 5.23
CA ILE A 28 -7.51 -2.76 3.76
C ILE A 28 -6.13 -3.00 3.15
N GLY A 29 -5.98 -4.09 2.41
CA GLY A 29 -4.77 -4.38 1.64
C GLY A 29 -4.73 -3.63 0.30
N ILE A 30 -3.72 -2.76 0.11
CA ILE A 30 -3.43 -2.12 -1.17
C ILE A 30 -2.13 -2.72 -1.74
N CYS A 31 -2.20 -3.23 -2.97
CA CYS A 31 -1.09 -3.86 -3.67
C CYS A 31 -0.65 -2.99 -4.84
N LEU A 32 0.65 -2.72 -4.98
CA LEU A 32 1.26 -2.17 -6.18
C LEU A 32 1.69 -3.35 -7.08
N LEU A 33 1.27 -3.32 -8.35
CA LEU A 33 1.62 -4.36 -9.30
C LEU A 33 3.10 -4.26 -9.69
N GLY A 34 3.88 -5.26 -9.32
CA GLY A 34 5.29 -5.36 -9.69
C GLY A 34 6.11 -6.15 -8.67
N ASN A 35 7.38 -6.36 -9.01
CA ASN A 35 8.41 -6.72 -8.05
C ASN A 35 9.21 -5.46 -7.73
N HIS A 36 9.24 -5.05 -6.46
CA HIS A 36 9.95 -3.86 -6.01
C HIS A 36 11.09 -4.19 -5.05
N GLU A 37 11.58 -5.43 -5.08
CA GLU A 37 12.75 -5.87 -4.32
C GLU A 37 14.01 -5.76 -5.18
N SER A 38 14.95 -4.92 -4.76
CA SER A 38 16.19 -4.66 -5.50
C SER A 38 17.02 -5.93 -5.72
N LYS A 39 17.08 -6.80 -4.71
CA LYS A 39 17.87 -8.04 -4.72
C LYS A 39 17.37 -9.10 -5.69
N THR A 40 16.14 -9.00 -6.19
CA THR A 40 15.54 -9.97 -7.10
C THR A 40 15.29 -9.36 -8.49
N GLY A 41 15.98 -8.26 -8.81
CA GLY A 41 15.85 -7.57 -10.09
C GLY A 41 14.55 -6.79 -10.23
N GLY A 42 13.95 -6.39 -9.11
CA GLY A 42 12.75 -5.54 -9.10
C GLY A 42 13.03 -4.12 -9.57
N GLN A 43 11.95 -3.36 -9.73
CA GLN A 43 11.94 -1.98 -10.19
C GLN A 43 11.23 -1.07 -9.20
N SER A 44 11.60 0.20 -9.15
CA SER A 44 10.83 1.20 -8.42
C SER A 44 9.39 1.27 -8.95
N PRO A 45 8.39 1.51 -8.10
CA PRO A 45 7.03 1.79 -8.58
C PRO A 45 7.02 2.99 -9.52
N THR A 46 6.08 2.99 -10.48
CA THR A 46 5.94 4.11 -11.39
C THR A 46 5.46 5.37 -10.65
N PRO A 47 5.74 6.58 -11.15
CA PRO A 47 5.18 7.80 -10.58
C PRO A 47 3.63 7.77 -10.49
N ALA A 48 2.97 7.16 -11.48
CA ALA A 48 1.52 6.99 -11.50
C ALA A 48 1.04 6.08 -10.36
N GLN A 49 1.76 5.00 -10.07
CA GLN A 49 1.47 4.11 -8.93
C GLN A 49 1.55 4.85 -7.59
N ILE A 50 2.63 5.61 -7.37
CA ILE A 50 2.82 6.37 -6.11
C ILE A 50 1.76 7.46 -5.97
N ALA A 51 1.53 8.25 -7.01
CA ALA A 51 0.51 9.29 -7.00
C ALA A 51 -0.89 8.72 -6.70
N ARG A 52 -1.26 7.62 -7.36
CA ARG A 52 -2.55 6.96 -7.12
C ARG A 52 -2.65 6.38 -5.72
N LEU A 53 -1.59 5.75 -5.21
CA LEU A 53 -1.56 5.19 -3.86
C LEU A 53 -1.84 6.27 -2.81
N THR A 54 -1.14 7.40 -2.88
CA THR A 54 -1.33 8.52 -1.96
C THR A 54 -2.76 9.08 -2.03
N ILE A 55 -3.31 9.26 -3.22
CA ILE A 55 -4.71 9.70 -3.41
C ILE A 55 -5.68 8.69 -2.78
N LEU A 56 -5.50 7.40 -3.03
CA LEU A 56 -6.38 6.35 -2.51
C LEU A 56 -6.34 6.28 -0.98
N ILE A 57 -5.16 6.37 -0.37
CA ILE A 57 -5.01 6.42 1.09
C ILE A 57 -5.79 7.61 1.67
N ASN A 58 -5.65 8.80 1.08
CA ASN A 58 -6.37 9.99 1.55
C ASN A 58 -7.89 9.86 1.38
N GLN A 59 -8.36 9.29 0.27
CA GLN A 59 -9.77 9.00 0.05
C GLN A 59 -10.33 8.03 1.11
N LEU A 60 -9.58 6.98 1.47
CA LEU A 60 -9.97 6.03 2.50
C LEU A 60 -9.96 6.66 3.90
N LYS A 61 -8.97 7.52 4.20
CA LYS A 61 -8.93 8.31 5.46
C LYS A 61 -10.20 9.14 5.63
N LEU A 62 -10.58 9.87 4.58
CA LEU A 62 -11.79 10.69 4.56
C LEU A 62 -13.05 9.85 4.70
N LYS A 63 -13.17 8.76 3.92
CA LYS A 63 -14.33 7.86 3.92
C LYS A 63 -14.59 7.20 5.27
N TYR A 64 -13.52 6.80 5.97
CA TYR A 64 -13.58 6.08 7.23
C TYR A 64 -13.30 6.94 8.46
N HIS A 65 -13.20 8.26 8.28
CA HIS A 65 -13.02 9.25 9.35
C HIS A 65 -11.92 8.92 10.35
N TRP A 66 -10.75 8.47 9.89
CA TRP A 66 -9.60 8.22 10.77
C TRP A 66 -8.47 9.22 10.52
N SER A 67 -8.03 9.86 11.60
CA SER A 67 -6.88 10.75 11.67
C SER A 67 -5.80 10.06 12.50
N GLY A 68 -4.79 9.48 11.86
CA GLY A 68 -3.73 8.80 12.60
C GLY A 68 -2.68 8.16 11.70
N LYS A 69 -1.71 7.49 12.34
CA LYS A 69 -0.67 6.71 11.66
C LYS A 69 -1.10 5.25 11.55
N ARG A 70 -1.94 4.93 10.57
CA ARG A 70 -2.45 3.56 10.32
C ARG A 70 -2.15 3.05 8.91
N VAL A 71 -1.07 3.55 8.32
CA VAL A 71 -0.51 3.02 7.07
C VAL A 71 0.74 2.23 7.41
N PHE A 72 0.77 0.96 6.99
CA PHE A 72 1.86 0.04 7.28
C PHE A 72 2.32 -0.62 5.98
N ALA A 73 3.62 -0.83 5.84
CA ALA A 73 4.17 -1.80 4.92
C ALA A 73 3.85 -3.22 5.40
N HIS A 74 3.70 -4.19 4.49
CA HIS A 74 3.42 -5.57 4.87
C HIS A 74 4.55 -6.15 5.75
N SER A 75 5.81 -5.84 5.44
CA SER A 75 7.00 -6.23 6.22
C SER A 75 7.01 -5.67 7.66
N GLN A 76 6.25 -4.60 7.94
CA GLN A 76 6.10 -4.09 9.30
C GLN A 76 5.11 -4.91 10.13
N LEU A 77 4.21 -5.64 9.48
CA LEU A 77 3.19 -6.47 10.13
C LEU A 77 3.58 -7.96 10.15
N GLU A 78 4.26 -8.43 9.11
CA GLU A 78 4.76 -9.80 8.98
C GLU A 78 6.25 -9.78 8.67
N PRO A 79 7.13 -9.97 9.67
CA PRO A 79 8.59 -9.87 9.48
C PRO A 79 9.18 -10.90 8.51
N ARG A 80 8.44 -11.95 8.16
CA ARG A 80 8.90 -12.98 7.21
C ARG A 80 8.74 -12.57 5.75
N THR A 81 8.17 -11.40 5.45
CA THR A 81 8.04 -10.89 4.08
C THR A 81 8.83 -9.61 3.87
N GLN A 82 9.34 -9.44 2.65
CA GLN A 82 10.01 -8.23 2.18
C GLN A 82 9.03 -7.25 1.50
N CYS A 83 7.78 -7.67 1.29
CA CYS A 83 6.72 -6.85 0.70
C CYS A 83 6.51 -5.55 1.51
N PRO A 84 6.40 -4.37 0.89
CA PRO A 84 6.16 -4.14 -0.54
C PRO A 84 7.44 -4.05 -1.39
N GLY A 85 8.62 -4.33 -0.83
CA GLY A 85 9.92 -4.17 -1.48
C GLY A 85 10.66 -2.91 -1.02
N ASP A 86 11.99 -2.95 -1.03
CA ASP A 86 12.86 -1.86 -0.59
C ASP A 86 12.91 -0.68 -1.57
N LEU A 87 12.50 -0.90 -2.82
CA LEU A 87 12.37 0.16 -3.83
C LEU A 87 11.06 0.96 -3.70
N VAL A 88 10.15 0.56 -2.81
CA VAL A 88 8.95 1.34 -2.50
C VAL A 88 9.31 2.44 -1.49
N PRO A 89 9.11 3.73 -1.82
CA PRO A 89 9.51 4.85 -0.96
C PRO A 89 8.53 5.05 0.21
N MET A 90 8.43 4.07 1.11
CA MET A 90 7.47 4.08 2.22
C MET A 90 7.66 5.29 3.14
N ALA A 91 8.89 5.74 3.37
CA ALA A 91 9.13 6.94 4.20
C ALA A 91 8.46 8.19 3.61
N ASP A 92 8.51 8.35 2.29
CA ASP A 92 7.88 9.48 1.60
C ASP A 92 6.35 9.35 1.59
N ILE A 93 5.83 8.14 1.30
CA ILE A 93 4.38 7.87 1.35
C ILE A 93 3.82 8.16 2.75
N LEU A 94 4.50 7.72 3.81
CA LEU A 94 4.06 7.95 5.18
C LEU A 94 4.15 9.41 5.57
N ARG A 95 5.15 10.16 5.10
CA ARG A 95 5.24 11.61 5.31
C ARG A 95 4.04 12.30 4.66
N ASP A 96 3.77 12.00 3.40
CA ASP A 96 2.72 12.67 2.62
C ASP A 96 1.31 12.32 3.10
N THR A 97 1.12 11.13 3.67
CA THR A 97 -0.21 10.66 4.14
C THR A 97 -0.47 10.89 5.63
N HIS A 98 0.56 11.13 6.45
CA HIS A 98 0.39 11.43 7.89
C HIS A 98 0.41 12.94 8.22
N SER A 99 0.79 13.81 7.29
CA SER A 99 0.81 15.26 7.49
C SER A 99 -0.55 15.95 7.31
N GLN A 100 -1.64 15.19 7.11
CA GLN A 100 -3.02 15.68 7.02
C GLN A 100 -3.93 14.99 8.03
#